data_AF-A0A975J3N2-F1
#
_entry.id   AF-A0A975J3N2-F1
#
_cell.length_a   1.000
_cell.length_b   1.000
_cell.length_c   1.000
_cell.angle_alpha   90.00
_cell.angle_beta   90.00
_cell.angle_gamma   90.00
#
_symmetry.space_group_name_H-M   'P 1'
#
loop_
_entity.id
_entity.type
_entity.pdbx_description
1 polymer ?
#
loop_
_entity_poly.entity_id
_entity_poly.type
_entity_poly.pdbx_seq_one_letter_code
_entity_poly.pdbx_strand_id
1 'polypeptide(L)'
;MKQRPRGPGRHEHQARENRHVRETEETTPSMDEEDLYALLADKKDAFVLILDCVQDPHNLGAILRTADGAGVHAVVAPKDKAVGITDTVRRISVGASDHVPFVQVTNLARTMEKLKAGGLWLVGTSDRADKSIYELDLKGPLGLVLGAEEKGMRRLTEENCDFLASIPMAGKVECLNVSVATGVCLYEAVRQRRGGGK
;
A
#
# COMPACT_ATOMS: atom_id res chain seq x y z
N MET A 1 57.76 24.24 -25.96
CA MET A 1 56.93 24.53 -24.76
C MET A 1 55.56 23.91 -24.94
N LYS A 2 55.19 22.97 -24.06
CA LYS A 2 53.94 22.21 -24.08
C LYS A 2 52.80 23.08 -23.55
N GLN A 3 51.69 23.20 -24.27
CA GLN A 3 50.39 23.56 -23.68
C GLN A 3 49.29 22.64 -24.23
N ARG A 4 48.40 22.29 -23.31
CA ARG A 4 47.53 21.10 -23.26
C ARG A 4 46.21 21.30 -24.03
N PRO A 5 45.53 20.22 -24.46
CA PRO A 5 44.24 20.30 -25.13
C PRO A 5 43.13 20.69 -24.14
N ARG A 6 42.18 21.51 -24.60
CA ARG A 6 40.96 21.91 -23.86
C ARG A 6 40.03 20.69 -23.72
N GLY A 7 39.59 20.42 -22.48
CA GLY A 7 38.73 19.29 -22.12
C GLY A 7 37.29 19.40 -22.66
N PRO A 8 36.49 18.32 -22.53
CA PRO A 8 35.18 18.22 -23.14
C PRO A 8 34.16 19.10 -22.43
N GLY A 9 33.22 19.63 -23.22
CA GLY A 9 32.12 20.48 -22.76
C GLY A 9 31.26 19.80 -21.71
N ARG A 10 30.95 20.54 -20.64
CA ARG A 10 29.95 20.12 -19.64
C ARG A 10 28.59 20.16 -20.31
N HIS A 11 27.97 19.00 -20.46
CA HIS A 11 26.55 18.90 -20.76
C HIS A 11 25.77 19.45 -19.56
N GLU A 12 25.11 20.59 -19.74
CA GLU A 12 24.10 21.11 -18.82
C GLU A 12 22.95 20.10 -18.76
N HIS A 13 22.86 19.38 -17.65
CA HIS A 13 21.70 18.57 -17.33
C HIS A 13 20.58 19.53 -16.89
N GLN A 14 19.82 20.04 -17.86
CA GLN A 14 18.53 20.67 -17.56
C GLN A 14 17.62 19.57 -16.99
N ALA A 15 17.51 19.56 -15.66
CA ALA A 15 16.46 18.84 -14.97
C ALA A 15 15.13 19.32 -15.55
N ARG A 16 14.40 18.40 -16.19
CA ARG A 16 13.05 18.67 -16.68
C ARG A 16 12.18 18.98 -15.46
N GLU A 17 11.88 20.26 -15.25
CA GLU A 17 10.86 20.68 -14.30
C GLU A 17 9.53 20.01 -14.68
N ASN A 18 8.97 19.25 -13.73
CA ASN A 18 7.66 18.62 -13.84
C ASN A 18 6.57 19.70 -13.82
N ARG A 19 6.43 20.42 -14.93
CA ARG A 19 5.29 21.29 -15.20
C ARG A 19 4.14 20.38 -15.61
N HIS A 20 3.29 20.00 -14.66
CA HIS A 20 1.85 19.66 -14.76
C HIS A 20 1.40 19.04 -13.42
N VAL A 21 1.39 19.83 -12.35
CA VAL A 21 0.48 19.59 -11.22
C VAL A 21 -0.48 20.77 -11.28
N ARG A 22 -1.65 20.56 -11.89
CA ARG A 22 -2.76 21.48 -11.72
C ARG A 22 -3.30 21.19 -10.32
N GLU A 23 -3.18 22.15 -9.42
CA GLU A 23 -3.86 22.14 -8.13
C GLU A 23 -5.36 22.22 -8.39
N THR A 24 -6.04 21.08 -8.43
CA THR A 24 -7.48 21.01 -8.23
C THR A 24 -7.69 20.73 -6.75
N GLU A 25 -8.05 21.77 -5.99
CA GLU A 25 -8.50 21.70 -4.60
C GLU A 25 -9.87 21.01 -4.49
N GLU A 26 -9.99 19.78 -4.98
CA GLU A 26 -11.09 18.91 -4.60
C GLU A 26 -10.57 18.00 -3.49
N THR A 27 -10.66 18.48 -2.24
CA THR A 27 -10.39 17.64 -1.09
C THR A 27 -11.43 16.53 -1.07
N THR A 28 -11.01 15.30 -1.37
CA THR A 28 -11.85 14.11 -1.26
C THR A 28 -12.48 14.09 0.14
N PRO A 29 -13.82 14.02 0.23
CA PRO A 29 -14.50 14.00 1.53
C PRO A 29 -13.93 12.86 2.37
N SER A 30 -13.77 13.09 3.68
CA SER A 30 -13.31 12.05 4.60
C SER A 30 -14.29 10.89 4.58
N MET A 31 -13.86 9.73 4.08
CA MET A 31 -14.66 8.52 4.09
C MET A 31 -14.60 7.87 5.46
N ASP A 32 -15.76 7.46 5.97
CA ASP A 32 -15.88 6.68 7.20
C ASP A 32 -16.00 5.16 6.92
N GLU A 33 -16.30 4.38 7.96
CA GLU A 33 -16.44 2.92 7.85
C GLU A 33 -17.64 2.54 6.98
N GLU A 34 -18.76 3.23 7.12
CA GLU A 34 -19.98 2.99 6.35
C GLU A 34 -19.75 3.29 4.86
N ASP A 35 -19.07 4.40 4.55
CA ASP A 35 -18.67 4.75 3.19
C ASP A 35 -17.74 3.70 2.56
N LEU A 36 -16.81 3.14 3.36
CA LEU A 36 -15.94 2.04 2.92
C LEU A 36 -16.74 0.82 2.50
N TYR A 37 -17.70 0.38 3.32
CA TYR A 37 -18.52 -0.80 2.98
C TYR A 37 -19.38 -0.53 1.75
N ALA A 38 -19.96 0.66 1.63
CA ALA A 38 -20.75 1.06 0.46
C ALA A 38 -19.91 1.07 -0.83
N LEU A 39 -18.67 1.58 -0.77
CA LEU A 39 -17.73 1.59 -1.89
C LEU A 39 -17.43 0.17 -2.42
N LEU A 40 -17.38 -0.81 -1.53
CA LEU A 40 -16.96 -2.18 -1.85
C LEU A 40 -18.11 -3.11 -2.23
N ALA A 41 -19.36 -2.82 -1.80
CA ALA A 41 -20.50 -3.72 -1.92
C ALA A 41 -20.76 -4.26 -3.35
N ASP A 42 -20.58 -3.42 -4.37
CA ASP A 42 -20.85 -3.77 -5.77
C ASP A 42 -19.59 -4.18 -6.57
N LYS A 43 -18.42 -4.26 -5.92
CA LYS A 43 -17.14 -4.54 -6.58
C LYS A 43 -16.81 -6.03 -6.58
N LYS A 44 -17.01 -6.67 -7.74
CA LYS A 44 -16.63 -8.09 -7.95
C LYS A 44 -15.12 -8.36 -7.82
N ASP A 45 -14.31 -7.33 -7.95
CA ASP A 45 -12.84 -7.35 -7.90
C ASP A 45 -12.29 -6.44 -6.79
N ALA A 46 -13.08 -6.23 -5.72
CA ALA A 46 -12.69 -5.43 -4.57
C ALA A 46 -11.23 -5.70 -4.15
N PHE A 47 -10.49 -4.63 -3.95
CA PHE A 47 -9.07 -4.70 -3.63
C PHE A 47 -8.72 -3.64 -2.61
N VAL A 48 -8.44 -4.07 -1.39
CA VAL A 48 -8.24 -3.20 -0.24
C VAL A 48 -6.87 -3.46 0.35
N LEU A 49 -6.22 -2.41 0.83
CA LEU A 49 -5.01 -2.51 1.61
C LEU A 49 -5.31 -2.16 3.07
N ILE A 50 -4.89 -3.00 4.00
CA ILE A 50 -5.10 -2.81 5.43
C ILE A 50 -3.73 -2.67 6.09
N LEU A 51 -3.53 -1.56 6.80
CA LEU A 51 -2.29 -1.23 7.48
C LEU A 51 -2.49 -1.29 8.99
N ASP A 52 -1.80 -2.22 9.65
CA ASP A 52 -1.86 -2.35 11.11
C ASP A 52 -0.65 -1.67 11.76
N CYS A 53 -0.93 -0.53 12.38
CA CYS A 53 0.04 0.26 13.16
C CYS A 53 1.24 0.85 12.38
N VAL A 54 1.04 1.26 11.12
CA VAL A 54 2.04 2.05 10.37
C VAL A 54 2.06 3.49 10.88
N GLN A 55 3.18 3.92 11.46
CA GLN A 55 3.31 5.19 12.20
C GLN A 55 4.19 6.24 11.52
N ASP A 56 5.00 5.86 10.54
CA ASP A 56 5.89 6.79 9.84
C ASP A 56 5.18 7.44 8.64
N PRO A 57 5.06 8.79 8.60
CA PRO A 57 4.53 9.52 7.45
C PRO A 57 5.21 9.17 6.11
N HIS A 58 6.52 8.87 6.11
CA HIS A 58 7.25 8.54 4.89
C HIS A 58 6.78 7.20 4.31
N ASN A 59 6.67 6.20 5.18
CA ASN A 59 6.10 4.90 4.81
C ASN A 59 4.66 5.03 4.32
N LEU A 60 3.77 5.76 5.03
CA LEU A 60 2.38 5.90 4.58
C LEU A 60 2.29 6.60 3.23
N GLY A 61 3.04 7.69 3.01
CA GLY A 61 3.06 8.39 1.72
C GLY A 61 3.51 7.50 0.57
N ALA A 62 4.58 6.73 0.76
CA ALA A 62 5.07 5.78 -0.24
C ALA A 62 4.08 4.62 -0.50
N ILE A 63 3.42 4.14 0.55
CA ILE A 63 2.38 3.11 0.45
C ILE A 63 1.18 3.61 -0.34
N LEU A 64 0.64 4.80 -0.05
CA LEU A 64 -0.49 5.37 -0.77
C LEU A 64 -0.20 5.54 -2.26
N ARG A 65 1.00 6.02 -2.59
CA ARG A 65 1.46 6.12 -3.98
C ARG A 65 1.51 4.77 -4.68
N THR A 66 1.95 3.74 -3.98
CA THR A 66 2.02 2.38 -4.51
C THR A 66 0.63 1.77 -4.65
N ALA A 67 -0.26 2.02 -3.68
CA ALA A 67 -1.65 1.57 -3.67
C ALA A 67 -2.44 2.15 -4.85
N ASP A 68 -2.29 3.44 -5.14
CA ASP A 68 -2.86 4.10 -6.30
C ASP A 68 -2.42 3.42 -7.61
N GLY A 69 -1.11 3.27 -7.81
CA GLY A 69 -0.58 2.61 -9.00
C GLY A 69 -0.97 1.13 -9.14
N ALA A 70 -1.28 0.46 -8.03
CA ALA A 70 -1.73 -0.93 -8.01
C ALA A 70 -3.25 -1.09 -8.22
N GLY A 71 -4.02 0.01 -8.25
CA GLY A 71 -5.48 -0.03 -8.37
C GLY A 71 -6.18 -0.49 -7.09
N VAL A 72 -5.62 -0.16 -5.93
CA VAL A 72 -6.28 -0.36 -4.63
C VAL A 72 -7.47 0.59 -4.52
N HIS A 73 -8.61 0.07 -4.10
CA HIS A 73 -9.85 0.82 -3.98
C HIS A 73 -9.93 1.65 -2.69
N ALA A 74 -9.32 1.16 -1.61
CA ALA A 74 -9.22 1.88 -0.34
C ALA A 74 -8.04 1.37 0.49
N VAL A 75 -7.46 2.26 1.28
CA VAL A 75 -6.48 1.95 2.32
C VAL A 75 -7.13 2.13 3.68
N VAL A 76 -7.07 1.12 4.52
CA VAL A 76 -7.71 1.08 5.85
C VAL A 76 -6.62 1.04 6.91
N ALA A 77 -6.74 1.87 7.95
CA ALA A 77 -5.83 1.88 9.09
C ALA A 77 -6.60 2.12 10.40
N PRO A 78 -6.08 1.69 11.56
CA PRO A 78 -6.69 2.06 12.84
C PRO A 78 -6.53 3.57 13.13
N LYS A 79 -7.46 4.15 13.87
CA LYS A 79 -7.31 5.52 14.42
C LYS A 79 -6.19 5.60 15.45
N ASP A 80 -5.99 4.54 16.23
CA ASP A 80 -4.92 4.44 17.21
C ASP A 80 -3.64 3.87 16.60
N LYS A 81 -2.49 4.39 17.04
CA LYS A 81 -1.16 3.85 16.70
C LYS A 81 -0.87 3.76 15.20
N ALA A 82 -1.53 4.58 14.39
CA ALA A 82 -1.21 4.77 12.97
C ALA A 82 -1.12 6.26 12.65
N VAL A 83 -0.34 6.59 11.64
CA VAL A 83 -0.26 7.95 11.10
C VAL A 83 -1.47 8.23 10.21
N GLY A 84 -2.04 9.42 10.33
CA GLY A 84 -3.09 9.90 9.44
C GLY A 84 -2.53 10.61 8.20
N ILE A 85 -3.41 11.15 7.36
CA ILE A 85 -3.01 12.02 6.26
C ILE A 85 -2.53 13.37 6.83
N THR A 86 -1.22 13.60 6.78
CA THR A 86 -0.57 14.86 7.16
C THR A 86 0.02 15.56 5.92
N ASP A 87 0.47 16.81 6.05
CA ASP A 87 1.14 17.54 4.95
C ASP A 87 2.37 16.80 4.41
N THR A 88 3.11 16.12 5.29
CA THR A 88 4.24 15.26 4.90
C THR A 88 3.77 14.09 4.05
N VAL A 89 2.69 13.42 4.45
CA VAL A 89 2.11 12.30 3.68
C VAL A 89 1.64 12.78 2.30
N ARG A 90 0.92 13.91 2.24
CA ARG A 90 0.45 14.51 0.98
C ARG A 90 1.59 14.83 0.02
N ARG A 91 2.70 15.37 0.54
CA ARG A 91 3.88 15.71 -0.28
C ARG A 91 4.56 14.45 -0.85
N ILE A 92 4.61 13.37 -0.09
CA ILE A 92 5.30 12.13 -0.47
C ILE A 92 4.41 11.26 -1.39
N SER A 93 3.10 11.28 -1.19
CA SER A 93 2.13 10.52 -1.99
C SER A 93 2.01 11.02 -3.44
N VAL A 94 2.45 12.26 -3.72
CA VAL A 94 2.39 12.91 -5.04
C VAL A 94 0.96 12.88 -5.59
N GLY A 95 -0.02 13.26 -4.77
CA GLY A 95 -1.44 13.32 -5.15
C GLY A 95 -2.21 12.01 -4.97
N ALA A 96 -1.55 10.88 -4.73
CA ALA A 96 -2.23 9.60 -4.53
C ALA A 96 -3.17 9.60 -3.31
N SER A 97 -2.88 10.41 -2.28
CA SER A 97 -3.75 10.60 -1.11
C SER A 97 -5.09 11.26 -1.43
N ASP A 98 -5.24 11.87 -2.60
CA ASP A 98 -6.49 12.48 -3.05
C ASP A 98 -7.32 11.48 -3.88
N HIS A 99 -6.68 10.47 -4.48
CA HIS A 99 -7.35 9.50 -5.36
C HIS A 99 -7.71 8.19 -4.66
N VAL A 100 -6.89 7.76 -3.69
CA VAL A 100 -7.11 6.53 -2.94
C VAL A 100 -7.69 6.88 -1.57
N PRO A 101 -8.95 6.52 -1.29
CA PRO A 101 -9.55 6.72 0.03
C PRO A 101 -8.70 6.13 1.15
N PHE A 102 -8.34 6.96 2.13
CA PHE A 102 -7.70 6.52 3.36
C PHE A 102 -8.70 6.58 4.51
N VAL A 103 -9.12 5.40 4.99
CA VAL A 103 -10.20 5.25 5.97
C VAL A 103 -9.61 4.84 7.31
N GLN A 104 -9.81 5.68 8.33
CA GLN A 104 -9.38 5.37 9.69
C GLN A 104 -10.51 4.79 10.53
N VAL A 105 -10.31 3.56 11.02
CA VAL A 105 -11.34 2.77 11.71
C VAL A 105 -11.08 2.68 13.21
N THR A 106 -12.14 2.52 13.99
CA THR A 106 -12.01 2.51 15.46
C THR A 106 -11.56 1.15 15.97
N ASN A 107 -11.99 0.06 15.33
CA ASN A 107 -11.62 -1.30 15.69
C ASN A 107 -11.28 -2.09 14.43
N LEU A 108 -9.98 -2.24 14.16
CA LEU A 108 -9.48 -2.87 12.95
C LEU A 108 -9.96 -4.32 12.80
N ALA A 109 -9.94 -5.11 13.88
CA ALA A 109 -10.39 -6.50 13.85
C ALA A 109 -11.87 -6.60 13.46
N ARG A 110 -12.73 -5.76 14.05
CA ARG A 110 -14.16 -5.71 13.70
C ARG A 110 -14.39 -5.27 12.24
N THR A 111 -13.61 -4.31 11.75
CA THR A 111 -13.66 -3.91 10.34
C THR A 111 -13.26 -5.08 9.42
N MET A 112 -12.20 -5.82 9.76
CA MET A 112 -11.76 -7.01 9.01
C MET A 112 -12.84 -8.08 8.95
N GLU A 113 -13.52 -8.38 10.06
CA GLU A 113 -14.66 -9.30 10.11
C GLU A 113 -15.78 -8.88 9.15
N LYS A 114 -16.13 -7.59 9.13
CA LYS A 114 -17.16 -7.05 8.23
C LYS A 114 -16.73 -7.11 6.76
N LEU A 115 -15.47 -6.81 6.45
CA LEU A 115 -14.93 -6.91 5.09
C LEU A 115 -14.99 -8.36 4.59
N LYS A 116 -14.67 -9.34 5.46
CA LYS A 116 -14.81 -10.77 5.16
C LYS A 116 -16.27 -11.17 4.95
N ALA A 117 -17.17 -10.69 5.78
CA ALA A 117 -18.61 -10.91 5.60
C ALA A 117 -19.12 -10.31 4.27
N GLY A 118 -18.48 -9.24 3.78
CA GLY A 118 -18.69 -8.66 2.45
C GLY A 118 -18.03 -9.41 1.30
N GLY A 119 -17.37 -10.54 1.56
CA GLY A 119 -16.80 -11.43 0.54
C GLY A 119 -15.33 -11.20 0.21
N LEU A 120 -14.60 -10.34 0.93
CA LEU A 120 -13.15 -10.19 0.75
C LEU A 120 -12.40 -11.34 1.42
N TRP A 121 -11.42 -11.90 0.71
CA TRP A 121 -10.41 -12.76 1.32
C TRP A 121 -9.28 -11.90 1.89
N LEU A 122 -8.89 -12.13 3.14
CA LEU A 122 -7.81 -11.37 3.77
C LEU A 122 -6.51 -12.17 3.80
N VAL A 123 -5.45 -11.60 3.22
CA VAL A 123 -4.11 -12.18 3.19
C VAL A 123 -3.16 -11.27 3.97
N GLY A 124 -2.67 -11.75 5.09
CA GLY A 124 -1.74 -11.02 5.95
C GLY A 124 -0.28 -11.38 5.69
N THR A 125 0.61 -10.41 5.79
CA THR A 125 2.06 -10.67 5.66
C THR A 125 2.67 -11.03 7.01
N SER A 126 3.29 -12.20 7.12
CA SER A 126 3.96 -12.67 8.33
C SER A 126 5.16 -13.53 8.00
N ASP A 127 6.21 -13.44 8.80
CA ASP A 127 7.36 -14.36 8.84
C ASP A 127 6.98 -15.77 9.32
N ARG A 128 5.83 -15.91 9.99
CA ARG A 128 5.27 -17.19 10.44
C ARG A 128 4.42 -17.90 9.38
N ALA A 129 4.32 -17.34 8.18
CA ALA A 129 3.54 -17.93 7.11
C ALA A 129 4.23 -19.17 6.49
N ASP A 130 3.48 -20.25 6.32
CA ASP A 130 3.95 -21.47 5.67
C ASP A 130 4.15 -21.31 4.15
N LYS A 131 3.45 -20.34 3.55
CA LYS A 131 3.46 -20.07 2.10
C LYS A 131 4.05 -18.70 1.82
N SER A 132 4.76 -18.59 0.70
CA SER A 132 5.15 -17.30 0.16
C SER A 132 3.99 -16.60 -0.54
N ILE A 133 4.09 -15.28 -0.69
CA ILE A 133 3.13 -14.47 -1.45
C ILE A 133 2.97 -14.94 -2.90
N TYR A 134 3.99 -15.62 -3.46
CA TYR A 134 4.01 -16.13 -4.83
C TYR A 134 3.25 -17.46 -4.98
N GLU A 135 2.89 -18.13 -3.88
CA GLU A 135 2.18 -19.41 -3.87
C GLU A 135 0.68 -19.25 -3.59
N LEU A 136 0.23 -18.06 -3.21
CA LEU A 136 -1.18 -17.75 -2.99
C LEU A 136 -1.87 -17.26 -4.26
N ASP A 137 -3.17 -17.56 -4.38
CA ASP A 137 -4.03 -16.94 -5.38
C ASP A 137 -4.55 -15.60 -4.85
N LEU A 138 -4.14 -14.51 -5.48
CA LEU A 138 -4.45 -13.13 -5.10
C LEU A 138 -5.48 -12.47 -6.06
N LYS A 139 -6.24 -13.30 -6.81
CA LYS A 139 -7.33 -12.88 -7.69
C LYS A 139 -8.65 -12.70 -6.92
N GLY A 140 -9.63 -12.08 -7.57
CA GLY A 140 -10.97 -11.87 -6.99
C GLY A 140 -11.00 -10.78 -5.90
N PRO A 141 -12.02 -10.76 -5.03
CA PRO A 141 -12.07 -9.84 -3.88
C PRO A 141 -10.95 -10.13 -2.86
N LEU A 142 -10.09 -9.15 -2.58
CA LEU A 142 -8.91 -9.31 -1.72
C LEU A 142 -8.71 -8.11 -0.79
N GLY A 143 -8.35 -8.39 0.46
CA GLY A 143 -7.68 -7.44 1.36
C GLY A 143 -6.26 -7.90 1.67
N LEU A 144 -5.25 -7.11 1.31
CA LEU A 144 -3.88 -7.36 1.77
C LEU A 144 -3.65 -6.67 3.09
N VAL A 145 -3.07 -7.37 4.07
CA VAL A 145 -2.85 -6.85 5.42
C VAL A 145 -1.35 -6.81 5.71
N LEU A 146 -0.84 -5.62 6.03
CA LEU A 146 0.55 -5.42 6.39
C LEU A 146 0.66 -4.74 7.76
N GLY A 147 1.60 -5.22 8.56
CA GLY A 147 1.87 -4.70 9.89
C GLY A 147 3.00 -3.68 9.94
N ALA A 148 3.30 -3.20 11.15
CA ALA A 148 4.43 -2.33 11.41
C ALA A 148 5.77 -3.06 11.19
N GLU A 149 6.82 -2.31 10.84
CA GLU A 149 8.14 -2.88 10.49
C GLU A 149 8.73 -3.81 11.55
N GLU A 150 8.70 -3.39 12.83
CA GLU A 150 9.35 -4.13 13.90
C GLU A 150 8.46 -5.23 14.48
N LYS A 151 7.16 -4.94 14.61
CA LYS A 151 6.24 -5.80 15.37
C LYS A 151 5.37 -6.67 14.48
N GLY A 152 5.39 -6.46 13.17
CA GLY A 152 4.43 -7.04 12.26
C GLY A 152 3.00 -6.64 12.61
N MET A 153 2.07 -7.54 12.33
CA MET A 153 0.65 -7.37 12.66
C MET A 153 0.41 -7.66 14.14
N ARG A 154 -0.58 -6.99 14.74
CA ARG A 154 -1.09 -7.38 16.05
C ARG A 154 -1.74 -8.76 15.96
N ARG A 155 -1.69 -9.52 17.05
CA ARG A 155 -2.27 -10.86 17.13
C ARG A 155 -3.70 -10.97 16.58
N LEU A 156 -4.60 -10.07 17.01
CA LEU A 156 -6.00 -10.08 16.54
C LEU A 156 -6.15 -9.76 15.05
N THR A 157 -5.25 -8.96 14.49
CA THR A 157 -5.21 -8.68 13.05
C THR A 157 -4.78 -9.93 12.29
N GLU A 158 -3.73 -10.60 12.77
CA GLU A 158 -3.23 -11.84 12.16
C GLU A 158 -4.29 -12.97 12.23
N GLU A 159 -4.93 -13.16 13.39
CA GLU A 159 -5.99 -14.16 13.59
C GLU A 159 -7.24 -13.90 12.71
N ASN A 160 -7.45 -12.67 12.25
CA ASN A 160 -8.55 -12.32 11.35
C ASN A 160 -8.21 -12.51 9.86
N CYS A 161 -6.95 -12.73 9.51
CA CYS A 161 -6.56 -13.06 8.14
C CYS A 161 -7.02 -14.49 7.79
N ASP A 162 -7.45 -14.70 6.55
CA ASP A 162 -7.77 -16.03 6.04
C ASP A 162 -6.51 -16.83 5.69
N PHE A 163 -5.48 -16.13 5.21
CA PHE A 163 -4.19 -16.71 4.88
C PHE A 163 -3.07 -15.80 5.38
N LEU A 164 -1.94 -16.41 5.71
CA LEU A 164 -0.68 -15.71 5.92
C LEU A 164 0.26 -16.00 4.76
N ALA A 165 1.01 -14.98 4.34
CA ALA A 165 2.06 -15.08 3.34
C ALA A 165 3.36 -14.45 3.84
N SER A 166 4.48 -15.05 3.46
CA SER A 166 5.81 -14.47 3.65
C SER A 166 6.36 -13.91 2.34
N ILE A 167 7.27 -12.95 2.44
CA ILE A 167 8.12 -12.55 1.32
C ILE A 167 9.44 -13.31 1.48
N PRO A 168 9.84 -14.16 0.52
CA PRO A 168 11.08 -14.91 0.63
C PRO A 168 12.30 -13.98 0.73
N MET A 169 13.07 -14.14 1.82
CA MET A 169 14.30 -13.39 2.07
C MET A 169 15.50 -14.26 1.71
N ALA A 170 16.28 -13.85 0.71
CA ALA A 170 17.51 -14.53 0.31
C ALA A 170 18.78 -14.02 1.02
N GLY A 171 18.64 -12.94 1.81
CA GLY A 171 19.75 -12.24 2.45
C GLY A 171 19.90 -12.55 3.94
N LYS A 172 20.63 -11.68 4.63
CA LYS A 172 20.84 -11.74 6.09
C LYS A 172 19.85 -10.91 6.89
N VAL A 173 19.06 -10.07 6.22
CA VAL A 173 18.04 -9.24 6.88
C VAL A 173 16.75 -10.04 7.02
N GLU A 174 16.08 -9.86 8.15
CA GLU A 174 14.90 -10.65 8.51
C GLU A 174 13.62 -10.18 7.79
N CYS A 175 13.54 -8.88 7.47
CA CYS A 175 12.38 -8.30 6.83
C CYS A 175 12.76 -7.14 5.88
N LEU A 176 11.78 -6.72 5.08
CA LEU A 176 11.83 -5.51 4.27
C LEU A 176 11.16 -4.35 5.03
N ASN A 177 11.54 -3.11 4.70
CA ASN A 177 10.75 -1.93 5.06
C ASN A 177 9.29 -2.12 4.62
N VAL A 178 8.33 -1.65 5.43
CA VAL A 178 6.91 -1.92 5.21
C VAL A 178 6.42 -1.39 3.86
N SER A 179 6.89 -0.21 3.42
CA SER A 179 6.49 0.34 2.13
C SER A 179 6.99 -0.51 0.95
N VAL A 180 8.19 -1.08 1.08
CA VAL A 180 8.76 -2.00 0.08
C VAL A 180 8.00 -3.33 0.07
N ALA A 181 7.72 -3.89 1.25
CA ALA A 181 6.94 -5.11 1.39
C ALA A 181 5.54 -4.95 0.80
N THR A 182 4.88 -3.82 1.06
CA THR A 182 3.59 -3.46 0.46
C THR A 182 3.69 -3.44 -1.06
N GLY A 183 4.73 -2.83 -1.64
CA GLY A 183 4.94 -2.81 -3.08
C GLY A 183 5.10 -4.20 -3.70
N VAL A 184 5.89 -5.07 -3.07
CA VAL A 184 6.05 -6.46 -3.53
C VAL A 184 4.72 -7.20 -3.53
N CYS A 185 3.95 -7.10 -2.45
CA CYS A 185 2.66 -7.81 -2.33
C CYS A 185 1.61 -7.26 -3.29
N LEU A 186 1.47 -5.93 -3.38
CA LEU A 186 0.52 -5.28 -4.28
C LEU A 186 0.81 -5.63 -5.74
N TYR A 187 2.07 -5.56 -6.17
CA TYR A 187 2.40 -5.81 -7.57
C TYR A 187 2.38 -7.30 -7.94
N GLU A 188 2.52 -8.22 -6.98
CA GLU A 188 2.19 -9.63 -7.20
C GLU A 188 0.69 -9.82 -7.44
N ALA A 189 -0.18 -9.17 -6.65
CA ALA A 189 -1.62 -9.19 -6.90
C ALA A 189 -1.96 -8.58 -8.27
N VAL A 190 -1.33 -7.45 -8.65
CA VAL A 190 -1.48 -6.85 -9.99
C VAL A 190 -1.08 -7.83 -11.09
N ARG A 191 0.06 -8.52 -10.93
CA ARG A 191 0.55 -9.52 -11.90
C ARG A 191 -0.48 -10.64 -12.09
N GLN A 192 -1.02 -11.20 -11.01
CA GLN A 192 -2.00 -12.28 -11.07
C GLN A 192 -3.34 -11.84 -11.65
N ARG A 193 -3.82 -10.63 -11.29
CA ARG A 193 -5.09 -10.06 -11.76
C ARG A 193 -5.07 -9.68 -13.23
N ARG A 194 -3.94 -9.15 -13.73
CA ARG A 194 -3.77 -8.86 -15.16
C ARG A 194 -3.60 -10.12 -16.01
N GLY A 195 -2.98 -11.17 -15.45
CA GLY A 195 -2.75 -12.44 -16.13
C GLY A 195 -3.97 -13.35 -16.29
N GLY A 196 -5.10 -13.04 -15.65
CA GLY A 196 -6.36 -13.80 -15.76
C GLY A 196 -7.25 -13.41 -16.93
N GLY A 197 -6.83 -12.44 -17.76
CA GLY A 197 -7.53 -12.01 -18.97
C GLY A 197 -6.89 -12.59 -20.23
N LYS A 198 -7.00 -13.91 -20.43
CA LYS A 198 -6.97 -14.57 -21.74
C LYS A 198 -7.83 -15.83 -21.67
#